data_AF-A0A0R1VJE4-F1
#
_entry.id   AF-A0A0R1VJE4-F1
#
_cell.length_a   1.000
_cell.length_b   1.000
_cell.length_c   1.000
_cell.angle_alpha   90.00
_cell.angle_beta   90.00
_cell.angle_gamma   90.00
#
_symmetry.space_group_name_H-M   'P 1'
#
loop_
_entity.id
_entity.type
_entity.pdbx_description
1 polymer ?
#
loop_
_entity_poly.entity_id
_entity_poly.type
_entity_poly.pdbx_seq_one_letter_code
_entity_poly.pdbx_strand_id
1 'polypeptide(L)'
;MTEKGWQNARDVGEKLKNIKFDAAFCSDLPRAEQTAVEILNHNRFAKLKKPTVSPFFREEFYGYFEGTDMNQAWYVAGAPHGVATFKAIVEKYSIGQAKDFLKAADPFHHAENNQEYWKRMDQGLELIKQTKTIHDGSKVLLVSHGNTLLSLVERFGAGKFDVTQRPANGSLTKLAVNDHQIQVVSFNQ
;
A
#
# COMPACT_ATOMS: atom_id res chain seq x y z
N MET A 1 6.24 -14.68 7.71
CA MET A 1 7.10 -14.09 6.65
C MET A 1 8.18 -15.08 6.26
N THR A 2 8.76 -14.96 5.06
CA THR A 2 9.96 -15.71 4.66
C THR A 2 11.21 -15.13 5.32
N GLU A 3 12.35 -15.82 5.28
CA GLU A 3 13.63 -15.29 5.78
C GLU A 3 14.01 -13.96 5.12
N LYS A 4 13.86 -13.87 3.79
CA LYS A 4 14.05 -12.62 3.04
C LYS A 4 13.10 -11.51 3.51
N GLY A 5 11.84 -11.86 3.82
CA GLY A 5 10.87 -10.90 4.36
C GLY A 5 11.29 -10.34 5.72
N TRP A 6 11.79 -11.21 6.60
CA TRP A 6 12.36 -10.79 7.90
C TRP A 6 13.60 -9.91 7.73
N GLN A 7 14.49 -10.25 6.81
CA GLN A 7 15.67 -9.42 6.55
C GLN A 7 15.28 -8.03 6.05
N ASN A 8 14.34 -7.94 5.11
CA ASN A 8 13.85 -6.65 4.61
C ASN A 8 13.23 -5.81 5.74
N ALA A 9 12.45 -6.42 6.63
CA ALA A 9 11.85 -5.72 7.76
C ALA A 9 12.93 -5.15 8.72
N ARG A 10 14.00 -5.91 8.98
CA ARG A 10 15.16 -5.43 9.75
C ARG A 10 15.88 -4.28 9.06
N ASP A 11 16.15 -4.41 7.77
CA ASP A 11 16.86 -3.38 6.99
C ASP A 11 16.06 -2.07 6.98
N VAL A 12 14.73 -2.15 6.82
CA VAL A 12 13.84 -0.99 6.96
C VAL A 12 13.85 -0.44 8.38
N GLY A 13 13.80 -1.31 9.39
CA GLY A 13 13.92 -0.92 10.80
C GLY A 13 15.19 -0.12 11.07
N GLU A 14 16.32 -0.55 10.53
CA GLU A 14 17.60 0.15 10.64
C GLU A 14 17.60 1.50 9.90
N LYS A 15 17.04 1.57 8.69
CA LYS A 15 16.87 2.84 7.95
C LYS A 15 16.03 3.84 8.74
N LEU A 16 14.98 3.37 9.42
CA LEU A 16 14.01 4.19 10.12
C LEU A 16 14.31 4.38 11.62
N LYS A 17 15.41 3.83 12.13
CA LYS A 17 15.69 3.78 13.58
C LYS A 17 15.76 5.14 14.27
N ASN A 18 16.11 6.17 13.50
CA ASN A 18 16.29 7.54 13.99
C ASN A 18 15.07 8.44 13.72
N ILE A 19 13.96 7.88 13.22
CA ILE A 19 12.72 8.62 13.00
C ILE A 19 11.83 8.48 14.22
N LYS A 20 11.59 9.56 14.97
CA LYS A 20 10.57 9.54 16.01
C LYS A 20 9.18 9.50 15.36
N PHE A 21 8.49 8.36 15.47
CA PHE A 21 7.11 8.19 15.02
C PHE A 21 6.13 8.54 16.14
N ASP A 22 5.11 9.33 15.81
CA ASP A 22 4.03 9.75 16.72
C ASP A 22 2.82 8.81 16.63
N ALA A 23 2.72 8.07 15.52
CA ALA A 23 1.76 6.99 15.33
C ALA A 23 2.33 5.94 14.35
N ALA A 24 1.82 4.72 14.45
CA ALA A 24 2.11 3.64 13.50
C ALA A 24 0.83 2.90 13.17
N PHE A 25 0.64 2.54 11.91
CA PHE A 25 -0.52 1.82 11.40
C PHE A 25 -0.07 0.67 10.50
N CYS A 26 -0.88 -0.38 10.45
CA CYS A 26 -0.69 -1.43 9.46
C CYS A 26 -2.01 -2.08 9.06
N SER A 27 -1.98 -2.84 7.97
CA SER A 27 -3.07 -3.78 7.69
C SER A 27 -3.09 -4.90 8.73
N ASP A 28 -4.24 -5.54 8.85
CA ASP A 28 -4.48 -6.72 9.70
C ASP A 28 -4.00 -8.04 9.10
N LEU A 29 -3.11 -7.99 8.10
CA LEU A 29 -2.50 -9.19 7.54
C LEU A 29 -1.20 -9.47 8.30
N PRO A 30 -0.93 -10.73 8.72
CA PRO A 30 0.19 -11.04 9.60
C PRO A 30 1.54 -10.51 9.09
N ARG A 31 1.77 -10.51 7.77
CA ARG A 31 3.00 -9.95 7.17
C ARG A 31 3.19 -8.46 7.45
N ALA A 32 2.12 -7.67 7.42
CA ALA A 32 2.17 -6.23 7.62
C ALA A 32 2.37 -5.91 9.10
N GLU A 33 1.64 -6.61 9.97
CA GLU A 33 1.78 -6.45 11.43
C GLU A 33 3.18 -6.87 11.90
N GLN A 34 3.68 -8.04 11.47
CA GLN A 34 5.03 -8.51 11.82
C GLN A 34 6.10 -7.53 11.34
N THR A 35 5.98 -6.99 10.12
CA THR A 35 6.91 -5.99 9.59
C THR A 35 6.86 -4.69 10.40
N ALA A 36 5.67 -4.18 10.73
CA ALA A 36 5.51 -2.96 11.51
C ALA A 36 6.11 -3.11 12.92
N VAL A 37 5.86 -4.24 13.59
CA VAL A 37 6.44 -4.53 14.91
C VAL A 37 7.96 -4.59 14.83
N GLU A 38 8.52 -5.24 13.81
CA GLU A 38 9.96 -5.33 13.62
C GLU A 38 10.61 -3.94 13.44
N ILE A 39 10.01 -3.09 12.61
CA ILE A 39 10.47 -1.71 12.39
C ILE A 39 10.43 -0.90 13.70
N LEU A 40 9.33 -1.01 14.46
CA LEU A 40 9.17 -0.30 15.74
C LEU A 40 10.13 -0.82 16.83
N ASN A 41 10.52 -2.09 16.79
CA ASN A 41 11.49 -2.67 17.71
C ASN A 41 12.91 -2.12 17.49
N HIS A 42 13.29 -1.85 16.23
CA HIS A 42 14.58 -1.24 15.88
C HIS A 42 14.62 0.28 16.14
N ASN A 43 13.47 0.91 16.35
CA ASN A 43 13.38 2.35 16.50
C ASN A 43 13.84 2.84 17.87
N ARG A 44 14.83 3.75 17.88
CA ARG A 44 15.48 4.26 19.10
C ARG A 44 14.60 5.19 19.93
N PHE A 45 13.55 5.73 19.32
CA PHE A 45 12.63 6.67 19.95
C PHE A 45 11.29 6.01 20.33
N ALA A 46 11.19 4.68 20.18
CA ALA A 46 9.92 3.96 20.27
C ALA A 46 9.34 3.92 21.70
N LYS A 47 8.40 4.83 21.96
CA LYS A 47 7.32 4.62 22.95
C LYS A 47 6.25 3.66 22.39
N LEU A 48 6.10 3.61 21.07
CA LEU A 48 5.16 2.75 20.36
C LEU A 48 5.83 1.42 20.04
N LYS A 49 5.31 0.32 20.60
CA LYS A 49 5.77 -1.05 20.31
C LYS A 49 4.83 -1.84 19.42
N LYS A 50 3.63 -1.32 19.16
CA LYS A 50 2.63 -1.93 18.31
C LYS A 50 1.98 -0.87 17.43
N PRO A 51 1.65 -1.20 16.17
CA PRO A 51 0.85 -0.34 15.32
C PRO A 51 -0.64 -0.42 15.72
N THR A 52 -1.40 0.59 15.32
CA THR A 52 -2.86 0.48 15.18
C THR A 52 -3.16 -0.38 13.95
N VAL A 53 -3.82 -1.51 14.17
CA VAL A 53 -4.17 -2.46 13.11
C VAL A 53 -5.53 -2.13 12.52
N SER A 54 -5.65 -2.07 11.18
CA SER A 54 -6.94 -1.83 10.52
C SER A 54 -7.06 -2.56 9.17
N PRO A 55 -8.22 -3.19 8.87
CA PRO A 55 -8.46 -3.83 7.58
C PRO A 55 -8.51 -2.84 6.42
N PHE A 56 -8.71 -1.54 6.67
CA PHE A 56 -8.74 -0.51 5.63
C PHE A 56 -7.44 -0.44 4.83
N PHE A 57 -6.31 -0.83 5.44
CA PHE A 57 -4.99 -0.80 4.80
C PHE A 57 -4.59 -2.11 4.12
N ARG A 58 -5.53 -3.05 3.91
CA ARG A 58 -5.26 -4.29 3.17
C ARG A 58 -4.83 -4.00 1.73
N GLU A 59 -4.18 -5.00 1.14
CA GLU A 59 -3.98 -5.04 -0.30
C GLU A 59 -5.34 -5.04 -1.01
N GLU A 60 -5.37 -4.70 -2.30
CA GLU A 60 -6.49 -5.03 -3.17
C GLU A 60 -6.93 -6.49 -2.94
N PHE A 61 -8.23 -6.71 -2.76
CA PHE A 61 -8.79 -8.05 -2.69
C PHE A 61 -9.03 -8.58 -4.11
N TYR A 62 -8.34 -9.66 -4.46
CA TYR A 62 -8.32 -10.20 -5.82
C TYR A 62 -9.43 -11.21 -6.12
N GLY A 63 -10.36 -11.43 -5.18
CA GLY A 63 -11.51 -12.32 -5.37
C GLY A 63 -11.12 -13.75 -5.73
N TYR A 64 -11.67 -14.29 -6.83
CA TYR A 64 -11.33 -15.62 -7.34
C TYR A 64 -9.82 -15.81 -7.59
N PHE A 65 -9.08 -14.75 -7.88
CA PHE A 65 -7.67 -14.82 -8.23
C PHE A 65 -6.72 -14.87 -7.03
N GLU A 66 -7.24 -14.83 -5.80
CA GLU A 66 -6.43 -14.95 -4.59
C GLU A 66 -5.62 -16.27 -4.57
N GLY A 67 -4.31 -16.17 -4.33
CA GLY A 67 -3.40 -17.31 -4.31
C GLY A 67 -3.03 -17.90 -5.68
N THR A 68 -3.52 -17.33 -6.78
CA THR A 68 -3.18 -17.76 -8.15
C THR A 68 -1.93 -17.04 -8.70
N ASP A 69 -1.47 -17.44 -9.89
CA ASP A 69 -0.45 -16.66 -10.61
C ASP A 69 -1.04 -15.33 -11.07
N MET A 70 -0.56 -14.26 -10.44
CA MET A 70 -1.07 -12.92 -10.69
C MET A 70 -0.78 -12.42 -12.11
N ASN A 71 0.25 -12.94 -12.80
CA ASN A 71 0.46 -12.60 -14.22
C ASN A 71 -0.66 -13.17 -15.08
N GLN A 72 -1.13 -14.37 -14.77
CA GLN A 72 -2.26 -14.98 -15.45
C GLN A 72 -3.57 -14.24 -15.13
N ALA A 73 -3.79 -13.88 -13.87
CA ALA A 73 -4.96 -13.08 -13.48
C ALA A 73 -5.03 -11.76 -14.26
N TRP A 74 -3.91 -11.03 -14.33
CA TRP A 74 -3.85 -9.79 -15.11
C TRP A 74 -3.98 -9.99 -16.62
N TYR A 75 -3.50 -11.11 -17.15
CA TYR A 75 -3.75 -11.46 -18.55
C TYR A 75 -5.24 -11.67 -18.82
N VAL A 76 -5.92 -12.44 -17.98
CA VAL A 76 -7.37 -12.71 -18.10
C VAL A 76 -8.16 -11.40 -17.98
N ALA A 77 -7.81 -10.54 -17.04
CA ALA A 77 -8.46 -9.24 -16.87
C ALA A 77 -8.20 -8.28 -18.05
N GLY A 78 -6.96 -8.21 -18.54
CA GLY A 78 -6.57 -7.22 -19.55
C GLY A 78 -6.83 -7.63 -21.01
N ALA A 79 -6.76 -8.92 -21.34
CA ALA A 79 -6.81 -9.39 -22.73
C ALA A 79 -8.09 -8.96 -23.49
N PRO A 80 -9.30 -8.95 -22.88
CA PRO A 80 -10.50 -8.39 -23.51
C PRO A 80 -10.39 -6.91 -23.90
N HIS A 81 -9.47 -6.18 -23.28
CA HIS A 81 -9.21 -4.75 -23.52
C HIS A 81 -7.94 -4.50 -24.38
N GLY A 82 -7.36 -5.57 -24.94
CA GLY A 82 -6.21 -5.52 -25.83
C GLY A 82 -4.88 -5.26 -25.12
N VAL A 83 -4.76 -5.60 -23.84
CA VAL A 83 -3.52 -5.45 -23.03
C VAL A 83 -3.25 -6.72 -22.24
N ALA A 84 -2.05 -7.28 -22.29
CA ALA A 84 -1.78 -8.63 -21.79
C ALA A 84 -1.18 -8.68 -20.36
N THR A 85 -0.84 -7.54 -19.77
CA THR A 85 -0.12 -7.49 -18.49
C THR A 85 -0.64 -6.33 -17.63
N PHE A 86 -0.46 -6.42 -16.31
CA PHE A 86 -0.73 -5.30 -15.40
C PHE A 86 -0.04 -4.02 -15.86
N LYS A 87 1.25 -4.12 -16.24
CA LYS A 87 2.02 -2.99 -16.74
C LYS A 87 1.34 -2.33 -17.95
N ALA A 88 0.92 -3.13 -18.93
CA ALA A 88 0.22 -2.62 -20.12
C ALA A 88 -1.16 -2.04 -19.80
N ILE A 89 -1.88 -2.58 -18.81
CA ILE A 89 -3.13 -1.99 -18.32
C ILE A 89 -2.85 -0.62 -17.72
N VAL A 90 -1.85 -0.49 -16.85
CA VAL A 90 -1.51 0.79 -16.19
C VAL A 90 -0.99 1.82 -17.19
N GLU A 91 -0.15 1.43 -18.13
CA GLU A 91 0.38 2.32 -19.18
C GLU A 91 -0.72 2.88 -20.09
N LYS A 92 -1.72 2.07 -20.43
CA LYS A 92 -2.81 2.46 -21.35
C LYS A 92 -4.01 3.08 -20.64
N TYR A 93 -4.25 2.69 -19.39
CA TYR A 93 -5.42 3.06 -18.60
C TYR A 93 -4.99 3.66 -17.26
N SER A 94 -5.10 2.89 -16.18
CA SER A 94 -4.71 3.26 -14.82
C SER A 94 -4.72 2.02 -13.93
N ILE A 95 -4.14 2.11 -12.74
CA ILE A 95 -4.29 1.08 -11.70
C ILE A 95 -5.75 0.97 -11.27
N GLY A 96 -6.50 2.07 -11.24
CA GLY A 96 -7.94 2.02 -10.98
C GLY A 96 -8.69 1.15 -11.98
N GLN A 97 -8.46 1.36 -13.27
CA GLN A 97 -9.06 0.52 -14.33
C GLN A 97 -8.60 -0.93 -14.27
N ALA A 98 -7.37 -1.20 -13.82
CA ALA A 98 -6.94 -2.58 -13.57
C ALA A 98 -7.84 -3.29 -12.54
N LYS A 99 -8.21 -2.63 -11.44
CA LYS A 99 -9.15 -3.20 -10.44
C LYS A 99 -10.53 -3.46 -11.04
N ASP A 100 -11.02 -2.51 -11.84
CA ASP A 100 -12.32 -2.62 -12.50
C ASP A 100 -12.34 -3.82 -13.48
N PHE A 101 -11.28 -4.00 -14.27
CA PHE A 101 -11.12 -5.14 -15.18
C PHE A 101 -11.01 -6.46 -14.43
N LEU A 102 -10.28 -6.49 -13.31
CA LEU A 102 -10.14 -7.70 -12.52
C LEU A 102 -11.47 -8.12 -11.89
N LYS A 103 -12.25 -7.18 -11.36
CA LYS A 103 -13.61 -7.48 -10.86
C LYS A 103 -14.53 -7.96 -11.97
N ALA A 104 -14.43 -7.41 -13.18
CA ALA A 104 -15.20 -7.88 -14.32
C ALA A 104 -14.81 -9.31 -14.75
N ALA A 105 -13.53 -9.65 -14.61
CA ALA A 105 -13.00 -10.98 -14.93
C ALA A 105 -13.22 -12.03 -13.83
N ASP A 106 -13.45 -11.62 -12.59
CA ASP A 106 -13.78 -12.51 -11.48
C ASP A 106 -15.18 -13.11 -11.67
N PRO A 107 -15.33 -14.45 -11.82
CA PRO A 107 -16.63 -15.09 -12.01
C PRO A 107 -17.62 -14.87 -10.86
N PHE A 108 -17.11 -14.54 -9.67
CA PHE A 108 -17.93 -14.27 -8.48
C PHE A 108 -18.10 -12.78 -8.19
N HIS A 109 -17.41 -11.90 -8.94
CA HIS A 109 -17.38 -10.46 -8.73
C HIS A 109 -17.05 -10.04 -7.28
N HIS A 110 -16.28 -10.86 -6.58
CA HIS A 110 -15.85 -10.62 -5.21
C HIS A 110 -14.61 -9.72 -5.16
N ALA A 111 -13.76 -9.76 -6.19
CA ALA A 111 -12.63 -8.86 -6.32
C ALA A 111 -13.09 -7.40 -6.20
N GLU A 112 -12.26 -6.56 -5.60
CA GLU A 112 -12.57 -5.14 -5.42
C GLU A 112 -12.43 -4.39 -6.74
N ASN A 113 -13.41 -3.54 -7.07
CA ASN A 113 -13.22 -2.51 -8.07
C ASN A 113 -12.57 -1.26 -7.47
N ASN A 114 -12.27 -0.26 -8.30
CA ASN A 114 -11.60 0.95 -7.85
C ASN A 114 -12.41 1.75 -6.82
N GLN A 115 -13.73 1.79 -6.98
CA GLN A 115 -14.61 2.53 -6.06
C GLN A 115 -14.67 1.88 -4.67
N GLU A 116 -14.82 0.56 -4.61
CA GLU A 116 -14.84 -0.22 -3.36
C GLU A 116 -13.50 -0.10 -2.63
N TYR A 117 -12.40 -0.26 -3.37
CA TYR A 117 -11.05 -0.09 -2.86
C TYR A 117 -10.84 1.31 -2.24
N TRP A 118 -11.16 2.37 -2.98
CA TRP A 118 -10.95 3.73 -2.47
C TRP A 118 -11.91 4.10 -1.35
N LYS A 119 -13.14 3.57 -1.35
CA LYS A 119 -14.06 3.77 -0.23
C LYS A 119 -13.44 3.33 1.08
N ARG A 120 -12.84 2.13 1.16
CA ARG A 120 -12.18 1.67 2.39
C ARG A 120 -10.84 2.36 2.64
N MET A 121 -10.07 2.66 1.59
CA MET A 121 -8.76 3.30 1.76
C MET A 121 -8.93 4.74 2.29
N ASP A 122 -9.95 5.46 1.83
CA ASP A 122 -10.30 6.79 2.32
C ASP A 122 -10.72 6.75 3.79
N GLN A 123 -11.42 5.69 4.25
CA GLN A 123 -11.68 5.46 5.68
C GLN A 123 -10.37 5.23 6.46
N GLY A 124 -9.39 4.54 5.88
CA GLY A 124 -8.07 4.37 6.48
C GLY A 124 -7.29 5.69 6.59
N LEU A 125 -7.34 6.53 5.56
CA LEU A 125 -6.70 7.85 5.59
C LEU A 125 -7.36 8.77 6.61
N GLU A 126 -8.69 8.72 6.73
CA GLU A 126 -9.43 9.48 7.72
C GLU A 126 -9.13 9.00 9.15
N LEU A 127 -9.00 7.69 9.37
CA LEU A 127 -8.56 7.12 10.65
C LEU A 127 -7.20 7.70 11.08
N ILE A 128 -6.25 7.87 10.14
CA ILE A 128 -4.96 8.49 10.44
C ILE A 128 -5.18 9.95 10.84
N LYS A 129 -5.92 10.73 10.05
CA LYS A 129 -6.17 12.17 10.31
C LYS A 129 -6.86 12.43 11.65
N GLN A 130 -7.77 11.56 12.07
CA GLN A 130 -8.53 11.71 13.31
C GLN A 130 -7.79 11.20 14.57
N THR A 131 -6.62 10.60 14.41
CA THR A 131 -5.88 10.04 15.55
C THR A 131 -5.29 11.15 16.40
N LYS A 132 -5.70 11.23 17.68
CA LYS A 132 -5.36 12.32 18.62
C LYS A 132 -3.87 12.59 18.83
N THR A 133 -3.00 11.60 18.62
CA THR A 133 -1.55 11.80 18.75
C THR A 133 -0.94 12.51 17.54
N ILE A 134 -1.66 12.61 16.44
CA ILE A 134 -1.22 13.21 15.19
C ILE A 134 -1.61 14.69 15.16
N HIS A 135 -0.61 15.52 14.92
CA HIS A 135 -0.69 16.98 14.81
C HIS A 135 0.32 17.46 13.76
N ASP A 136 0.35 18.76 13.46
CA ASP A 136 1.31 19.31 12.51
C ASP A 136 2.76 18.93 12.88
N GLY A 137 3.54 18.53 11.88
CA GLY A 137 4.90 18.00 12.05
C GLY A 137 5.01 16.55 12.54
N SER A 138 3.90 15.86 12.85
CA SER A 138 3.92 14.46 13.26
C SER A 138 4.43 13.53 12.15
N LYS A 139 5.13 12.46 12.55
CA LYS A 139 5.59 11.41 11.62
C LYS A 139 4.83 10.12 11.88
N VAL A 140 4.25 9.58 10.82
CA VAL A 140 3.40 8.39 10.88
C VAL A 140 4.05 7.27 10.07
N LEU A 141 4.19 6.10 10.69
CA LEU A 141 4.55 4.87 9.97
C LEU A 141 3.27 4.19 9.46
N LEU A 142 3.20 3.87 8.16
CA LEU A 142 2.14 3.03 7.60
C LEU A 142 2.77 1.83 6.89
N VAL A 143 2.45 0.62 7.33
CA VAL A 143 2.87 -0.63 6.69
C VAL A 143 1.69 -1.29 6.00
N SER A 144 1.72 -1.33 4.67
CA SER A 144 0.67 -1.89 3.82
C SER A 144 1.27 -2.82 2.75
N HIS A 145 0.86 -2.68 1.49
CA HIS A 145 1.14 -3.64 0.41
C HIS A 145 1.51 -2.94 -0.90
N GLY A 146 1.94 -3.73 -1.89
CA GLY A 146 2.51 -3.23 -3.13
C GLY A 146 1.50 -2.46 -3.99
N ASN A 147 0.36 -3.07 -4.31
CA ASN A 147 -0.67 -2.40 -5.13
C ASN A 147 -1.31 -1.24 -4.36
N THR A 148 -1.45 -1.35 -3.03
CA THR A 148 -1.87 -0.22 -2.20
C THR A 148 -0.89 0.95 -2.27
N LEU A 149 0.42 0.69 -2.19
CA LEU A 149 1.42 1.74 -2.33
C LEU A 149 1.36 2.39 -3.72
N LEU A 150 1.28 1.59 -4.78
CA LEU A 150 1.16 2.11 -6.14
C LEU A 150 -0.12 2.92 -6.36
N SER A 151 -1.25 2.50 -5.78
CA SER A 151 -2.53 3.22 -5.86
C SER A 151 -2.45 4.58 -5.17
N LEU A 152 -1.80 4.67 -4.01
CA LEU A 152 -1.54 5.94 -3.33
C LEU A 152 -0.67 6.87 -4.17
N VAL A 153 0.36 6.32 -4.81
CA VAL A 153 1.29 7.10 -5.65
C VAL A 153 0.61 7.57 -6.93
N GLU A 154 -0.23 6.75 -7.56
CA GLU A 154 -1.01 7.15 -8.73
C GLU A 154 -1.97 8.30 -8.38
N ARG A 155 -2.72 8.18 -7.28
CA ARG A 155 -3.72 9.20 -6.87
C ARG A 155 -3.09 10.51 -6.40
N PHE A 156 -1.98 10.45 -5.68
CA PHE A 156 -1.38 11.61 -4.99
C PHE A 156 -0.03 12.06 -5.54
N GLY A 157 0.50 11.36 -6.54
CA GLY A 157 1.81 11.63 -7.14
C GLY A 157 1.76 12.65 -8.28
N ALA A 158 0.57 13.08 -8.72
CA ALA A 158 0.38 14.06 -9.80
C ALA A 158 1.14 13.70 -11.09
N GLY A 159 1.24 12.40 -11.42
CA GLY A 159 1.96 11.90 -12.60
C GLY A 159 3.49 12.02 -12.55
N LYS A 160 4.08 12.36 -11.40
CA LYS A 160 5.54 12.55 -11.26
C LYS A 160 6.34 11.27 -11.05
N PHE A 161 5.67 10.14 -10.86
CA PHE A 161 6.29 8.88 -10.49
C PHE A 161 5.82 7.77 -11.45
N ASP A 162 6.74 6.89 -11.82
CA ASP A 162 6.44 5.72 -12.62
C ASP A 162 5.79 4.64 -11.76
N VAL A 163 4.47 4.50 -11.87
CA VAL A 163 3.70 3.48 -11.16
C VAL A 163 3.55 2.17 -11.94
N THR A 164 4.18 2.06 -13.11
CA THR A 164 4.18 0.83 -13.93
C THR A 164 5.19 -0.20 -13.40
N GLN A 165 6.13 0.24 -12.58
CA GLN A 165 7.14 -0.60 -11.93
C GLN A 165 6.74 -0.94 -10.50
N ARG A 166 6.86 -2.21 -10.13
CA ARG A 166 6.62 -2.62 -8.76
C ARG A 166 7.69 -2.03 -7.83
N PRO A 167 7.31 -1.48 -6.66
CA PRO A 167 8.27 -1.00 -5.68
C PRO A 167 9.15 -2.16 -5.20
N ALA A 168 10.43 -1.87 -4.91
CA ALA A 168 11.31 -2.86 -4.33
C ALA A 168 10.82 -3.25 -2.92
N ASN A 169 11.03 -4.50 -2.53
CA ASN A 169 10.75 -4.91 -1.16
C ASN A 169 11.61 -4.11 -0.18
N GLY A 170 11.00 -3.60 0.90
CA GLY A 170 11.71 -2.74 1.86
C GLY A 170 12.01 -1.33 1.34
N SER A 171 11.38 -0.92 0.23
CA SER A 171 11.41 0.46 -0.20
C SER A 171 10.49 1.34 0.64
N LEU A 172 10.82 2.64 0.67
CA LEU A 172 10.14 3.67 1.41
C LEU A 172 9.51 4.67 0.43
N THR A 173 8.28 5.05 0.75
CA THR A 173 7.58 6.14 0.07
C THR A 173 7.16 7.14 1.13
N LYS A 174 7.44 8.41 0.88
CA LYS A 174 7.12 9.50 1.79
C LYS A 174 5.97 10.30 1.22
N LEU A 175 4.93 10.48 2.03
CA LEU A 175 3.79 11.34 1.75
C LEU A 175 3.84 12.54 2.69
N ALA A 176 3.56 13.73 2.17
CA ALA A 176 3.23 14.91 2.96
C ALA A 176 1.69 15.05 2.98
N VAL A 177 1.12 15.18 4.16
CA VAL A 177 -0.32 15.28 4.37
C VAL A 177 -0.61 16.56 5.13
N ASN A 178 -1.56 17.36 4.63
CA ASN A 178 -2.18 18.45 5.37
C ASN A 178 -3.71 18.34 5.27
N ASP A 179 -4.42 19.31 5.84
CA ASP A 179 -5.89 19.30 5.92
C ASP A 179 -6.57 19.22 4.54
N HIS A 180 -5.92 19.73 3.50
CA HIS A 180 -6.50 19.87 2.16
C HIS A 180 -5.95 18.90 1.12
N GLN A 181 -4.71 18.43 1.29
CA GLN A 181 -4.02 17.64 0.27
C GLN A 181 -3.10 16.56 0.84
N ILE A 182 -2.95 15.51 0.04
CA ILE A 182 -1.91 14.49 0.20
C ILE A 182 -1.00 14.60 -1.02
N GLN A 183 0.31 14.65 -0.80
CA GLN A 183 1.31 14.75 -1.85
C GLN A 183 2.40 13.69 -1.65
N VAL A 184 2.76 12.98 -2.72
CA VAL A 184 3.96 12.11 -2.71
C VAL A 184 5.22 12.96 -2.80
N VAL A 185 6.09 12.83 -1.79
CA VAL A 185 7.38 13.55 -1.69
C VAL A 185 8.52 12.72 -2.28
N SER A 186 8.55 11.42 -1.98
CA SER A 186 9.50 10.48 -2.57
C SER A 186 8.85 9.11 -2.72
N PHE A 187 9.31 8.34 -3.70
CA PHE A 187 8.79 7.02 -4.05
C PHE A 187 9.95 6.05 -4.24
N ASN A 188 9.79 4.83 -3.71
CA ASN A 188 10.69 3.70 -3.92
C ASN A 188 12.16 3.93 -3.48
N GLN A 189 12.40 4.47 -2.27
CA GLN A 189 13.74 4.74 -1.69
C GLN A 189 14.23 3.70 -0.66
#